data_AF-A0A2R6I190-F1
#
_entry.id   AF-A0A2R6I190-F1
#
_cell.length_a   1.000
_cell.length_b   1.000
_cell.length_c   1.000
_cell.angle_alpha   90.00
_cell.angle_beta   90.00
_cell.angle_gamma   90.00
#
_symmetry.space_group_name_H-M   'P 1'
#
loop_
_entity.id
_entity.type
_entity.pdbx_description
1 polymer ?
#
loop_
_entity_poly.entity_id
_entity_poly.type
_entity_poly.pdbx_seq_one_letter_code
_entity_poly.pdbx_strand_id
1 'polypeptide(L)'
;MVPTPLQSFGGGLLLFRLFGLLFAGIGALNLVRLREMTAYRIRRRPGEVDGTIEPSWTRLLFARLMGGVGVVIGLGLASGLFGP
;
A
#
# COMPACT_ATOMS: atom_id res chain seq x y z
N MET A 1 -29.46 -29.35 19.19
CA MET A 1 -28.26 -28.64 18.71
C MET A 1 -28.62 -27.17 18.67
N VAL A 2 -28.03 -26.36 19.56
CA VAL A 2 -28.24 -24.90 19.56
C VAL A 2 -27.43 -24.34 18.39
N PRO A 3 -28.03 -23.58 17.46
CA PRO A 3 -27.24 -22.87 16.46
C PRO A 3 -26.42 -21.84 17.22
N THR A 4 -25.11 -22.08 17.30
CA THR A 4 -24.17 -21.03 17.73
C THR A 4 -24.35 -19.87 16.75
N PRO A 5 -24.67 -18.66 17.22
CA PRO A 5 -24.64 -17.51 16.34
C PRO A 5 -23.19 -17.38 15.87
N LEU A 6 -22.97 -17.63 14.58
CA LEU A 6 -21.76 -17.21 13.89
C LEU A 6 -21.55 -15.75 14.26
N GLN A 7 -20.48 -15.51 15.01
CA GLN A 7 -19.99 -14.27 15.59
C GLN A 7 -19.88 -13.17 14.51
N SER A 8 -21.03 -12.69 14.07
CA SER A 8 -21.19 -11.69 13.03
C SER A 8 -21.05 -10.33 13.70
N PHE A 9 -20.53 -9.35 12.95
CA PHE A 9 -20.36 -7.94 13.29
C PHE A 9 -19.04 -7.49 13.97
N GLY A 10 -18.34 -8.33 14.75
CA GLY A 10 -17.09 -7.90 15.41
C GLY A 10 -15.79 -8.16 14.62
N GLY A 11 -15.62 -9.39 14.15
CA GLY A 11 -14.35 -9.84 13.53
C GLY A 11 -14.11 -9.24 12.14
N GLY A 12 -15.16 -9.07 11.34
CA GLY A 12 -15.08 -8.44 10.02
C GLY A 12 -14.62 -6.99 10.11
N LEU A 13 -15.20 -6.21 11.03
CA LEU A 13 -14.84 -4.81 11.24
C LEU A 13 -13.35 -4.66 11.61
N LEU A 14 -12.84 -5.50 12.51
CA LEU A 14 -11.42 -5.53 12.88
C LEU A 14 -10.51 -5.85 11.69
N LEU A 15 -10.89 -6.82 10.86
CA LEU A 15 -10.15 -7.16 9.63
C LEU A 15 -10.14 -5.98 8.66
N PHE A 16 -11.30 -5.36 8.39
CA PHE A 16 -11.40 -4.18 7.51
C PHE A 16 -10.51 -3.03 8.00
N ARG A 17 -10.46 -2.82 9.32
CA ARG A 17 -9.58 -1.79 9.89
C ARG A 17 -8.10 -2.12 9.76
N LEU A 18 -7.73 -3.37 9.99
CA LEU A 18 -6.35 -3.85 9.84
C LEU A 18 -5.87 -3.71 8.39
N PHE A 19 -6.69 -4.14 7.43
CA PHE A 19 -6.41 -3.99 6.00
C PHE A 19 -6.38 -2.52 5.58
N GLY A 20 -7.28 -1.69 6.11
CA GLY A 20 -7.27 -0.24 5.88
C GLY A 20 -5.96 0.41 6.35
N LEU A 21 -5.50 0.10 7.56
CA LEU A 21 -4.21 0.58 8.08
C LEU A 21 -3.03 0.07 7.25
N LEU A 22 -3.06 -1.19 6.81
CA LEU A 22 -2.04 -1.76 5.94
C LEU A 22 -1.96 -1.01 4.61
N PHE A 23 -3.11 -0.77 3.96
CA PHE A 23 -3.19 0.01 2.73
C PHE A 23 -2.70 1.44 2.93
N ALA A 24 -3.06 2.07 4.05
CA ALA A 24 -2.57 3.41 4.38
C ALA A 24 -1.06 3.43 4.57
N GLY A 25 -0.48 2.44 5.25
CA GLY A 25 0.96 2.30 5.41
C GLY A 25 1.68 2.13 4.07
N ILE A 26 1.18 1.25 3.20
CA ILE A 26 1.76 1.01 1.86
C ILE A 26 1.64 2.27 0.99
N GLY A 27 0.50 2.96 1.02
CA GLY A 27 0.30 4.23 0.32
C GLY A 27 1.28 5.30 0.79
N ALA A 28 1.49 5.42 2.11
CA ALA A 28 2.43 6.38 2.70
C ALA A 28 3.89 6.06 2.31
N LEU A 29 4.25 4.77 2.25
CA LEU A 29 5.56 4.36 1.76
C LEU A 29 5.79 4.75 0.29
N ASN A 30 4.75 4.64 -0.55
CA ASN A 30 4.78 5.12 -1.94
C ASN A 30 4.87 6.66 -2.06
N LEU A 31 4.56 7.41 -1.00
CA LEU A 31 4.77 8.86 -0.99
C LEU A 31 6.21 9.23 -0.63
N VAL A 32 6.76 8.58 0.39
CA VAL A 32 8.02 8.97 1.03
C VAL A 32 9.24 8.30 0.38
N ARG A 33 9.19 6.98 0.14
CA ARG A 33 10.36 6.17 -0.30
C ARG A 33 10.29 5.70 -1.75
N LEU A 34 9.45 6.34 -2.56
CA LEU A 34 9.17 5.89 -3.92
C LEU A 34 10.43 5.73 -4.78
N ARG A 35 11.35 6.70 -4.71
CA ARG A 35 12.59 6.72 -5.49
C ARG A 35 13.51 5.54 -5.13
N GLU A 36 13.55 5.13 -3.87
CA GLU A 36 14.33 3.98 -3.41
C GLU A 36 13.72 2.66 -3.89
N MET A 37 12.38 2.57 -3.93
CA MET A 37 11.66 1.36 -4.36
C MET A 37 11.63 1.15 -5.87
N THR A 38 11.68 2.23 -6.67
CA THR A 38 11.60 2.15 -8.14
C THR A 38 12.94 2.30 -8.86
N ALA A 39 14.04 2.54 -8.14
CA ALA A 39 15.37 2.56 -8.73
C ALA A 39 15.80 1.12 -9.10
N TYR A 40 15.67 0.78 -10.37
CA TYR A 40 16.18 -0.49 -10.90
C TYR A 40 17.67 -0.36 -11.21
N ARG A 41 18.50 -1.12 -10.50
CA ARG A 41 19.92 -1.31 -10.86
C ARG A 41 20.01 -2.43 -11.89
N ILE A 42 20.43 -2.11 -13.10
CA ILE A 42 20.71 -3.13 -14.10
C ILE A 42 22.14 -3.64 -13.85
N ARG A 43 22.25 -4.93 -13.53
CA ARG A 43 23.53 -5.66 -13.48
C ARG A 43 23.67 -6.46 -14.77
N ARG A 44 24.55 -6.04 -15.68
CA ARG A 44 24.81 -6.80 -16.92
C ARG A 44 25.80 -7.96 -16.72
N ARG A 45 26.60 -7.94 -15.64
CA ARG A 45 27.51 -9.03 -15.22
C ARG A 45 27.44 -9.22 -13.70
N PRO A 46 27.70 -10.45 -13.18
CA PRO A 46 27.77 -10.67 -11.75
C PRO A 46 28.97 -9.90 -11.17
N GLY A 47 28.70 -8.78 -10.50
CA GLY A 47 29.72 -7.94 -9.86
C GLY A 47 29.84 -6.52 -10.41
N GLU A 48 29.28 -6.21 -11.58
CA GLU A 48 29.42 -4.90 -12.23
C GLU A 48 28.04 -4.24 -12.43
N VAL A 49 27.84 -3.09 -11.78
CA VAL A 49 26.61 -2.28 -11.93
C VAL A 49 26.83 -1.36 -13.13
N ASP A 50 26.16 -1.67 -14.25
CA ASP A 50 26.36 -0.99 -15.55
C ASP A 50 25.52 0.30 -15.68
N GLY A 51 24.56 0.49 -14.77
CA GLY A 51 23.79 1.73 -14.67
C GLY A 51 22.56 1.63 -13.77
N THR A 52 22.14 2.78 -13.24
CA THR A 52 20.86 2.97 -12.56
C THR A 52 19.86 3.57 -13.54
N ILE A 53 18.76 2.85 -13.81
CA ILE A 53 17.61 3.48 -14.47
C ILE A 53 16.88 4.25 -13.38
N GLU A 54 17.06 5.57 -13.38
CA GLU A 54 16.24 6.42 -12.52
C GLU A 54 14.81 6.48 -13.07
N PRO A 55 13.80 6.29 -12.21
CA PRO A 55 12.41 6.44 -12.61
C PRO A 55 12.15 7.88 -13.05
N SER A 56 11.45 8.03 -14.19
CA SER A 56 11.10 9.36 -14.70
C SER A 56 10.24 10.14 -13.70
N TRP A 57 10.37 11.47 -13.71
CA TRP A 57 9.58 12.37 -12.85
C TRP A 57 8.08 12.09 -12.93
N THR A 58 7.55 11.83 -14.12
CA THR A 58 6.14 11.52 -14.34
C THR A 58 5.73 10.22 -13.67
N ARG A 59 6.57 9.17 -13.70
CA ARG A 59 6.30 7.91 -12.99
C ARG A 59 6.33 8.10 -11.48
N LEU A 60 7.26 8.90 -10.97
CA LEU A 60 7.32 9.25 -9.55
C LEU A 60 6.07 10.03 -9.11
N LEU A 61 5.63 11.00 -9.91
CA LEU A 61 4.43 11.79 -9.61
C LEU A 61 3.17 10.91 -9.62
N PHE A 62 3.04 10.05 -10.62
CA PHE A 62 1.90 9.15 -10.76
C PHE A 62 1.81 8.15 -9.61
N ALA A 63 2.93 7.51 -9.24
CA ALA A 63 2.92 6.57 -8.12
C ALA A 63 2.75 7.27 -6.76
N ARG A 64 3.16 8.53 -6.61
CA ARG A 64 2.77 9.35 -5.45
C ARG A 64 1.26 9.62 -5.41
N LEU A 65 0.64 9.97 -6.54
CA LEU A 65 -0.81 10.18 -6.62
C LEU A 65 -1.57 8.90 -6.25
N MET A 66 -1.19 7.77 -6.84
CA MET A 66 -1.78 6.46 -6.52
C MET A 66 -1.55 6.06 -5.06
N GLY A 67 -0.35 6.32 -4.52
CA GLY A 67 -0.04 6.15 -3.10
C GLY A 67 -0.95 6.99 -2.21
N GLY A 68 -1.14 8.27 -2.53
CA GLY A 68 -2.04 9.18 -1.82
C GLY A 68 -3.50 8.72 -1.85
N VAL A 69 -4.00 8.26 -2.99
CA VAL A 69 -5.34 7.65 -3.09
C VAL A 69 -5.45 6.42 -2.18
N GLY A 70 -4.42 5.55 -2.19
CA GLY A 70 -4.35 4.40 -1.29
C GLY A 70 -4.37 4.77 0.19
N VAL A 71 -3.71 5.87 0.58
CA VAL A 71 -3.75 6.41 1.95
C VAL A 71 -5.17 6.83 2.33
N VAL A 72 -5.84 7.62 1.48
CA VAL A 72 -7.19 8.11 1.75
C VAL A 72 -8.18 6.96 1.88
N ILE A 73 -8.13 6.00 0.95
CA ILE A 73 -8.99 4.81 0.99
C ILE A 73 -8.68 3.96 2.24
N GLY A 74 -7.40 3.72 2.53
CA GLY A 74 -6.97 2.93 3.69
C GLY A 74 -7.40 3.55 5.02
N LEU A 75 -7.22 4.86 5.20
CA LEU A 75 -7.67 5.58 6.39
C LEU A 75 -9.21 5.61 6.50
N GLY A 76 -9.92 5.74 5.39
CA GLY A 76 -11.38 5.68 5.39
C GLY A 76 -11.92 4.29 5.73
N LEU A 77 -11.26 3.21 5.29
CA LEU A 77 -11.58 1.85 5.74
C LEU A 77 -11.23 1.63 7.22
N ALA A 78 -10.08 2.14 7.67
CA ALA A 78 -9.64 2.04 9.07
C ALA A 78 -10.52 2.80 10.06
N SER A 79 -11.06 3.94 9.66
CA SER A 79 -11.98 4.73 10.48
C SER A 79 -13.42 4.22 10.42
N GLY A 80 -13.76 3.37 9.45
CA GLY A 80 -15.14 2.91 9.21
C GLY A 80 -15.97 3.86 8.36
N LEU A 81 -15.35 4.84 7.69
CA LEU A 81 -16.01 5.75 6.74
C LEU A 81 -16.45 5.05 5.43
N PHE A 82 -15.73 3.99 5.03
CA PHE A 82 -15.98 3.27 3.76
C PHE A 82 -16.29 1.76 3.94
N GLY A 83 -16.49 1.31 5.18
CA GLY A 83 -16.88 -0.08 5.50
C GLY A 83 -18.34 -0.17 5.93
N PRO A 84 -18.94 -1.38 5.94
CA PRO A 84 -20.29 -1.60 6.47
C PRO A 84 -20.39 -1.30 7.97
#